data_AF-A0A8T0QQ72-F1
#
_entry.id   AF-A0A8T0QQ72-F1
#
_cell.length_a   1.000
_cell.length_b   1.000
_cell.length_c   1.000
_cell.angle_alpha   90.00
_cell.angle_beta   90.00
_cell.angle_gamma   90.00
#
_symmetry.space_group_name_H-M   'P 1'
#
loop_
_entity.id
_entity.type
_entity.pdbx_description
1 polymer ?
#
loop_
_entity_poly.entity_id
_entity_poly.type
_entity_poly.pdbx_seq_one_letter_code
_entity_poly.pdbx_strand_id
1 'polypeptide(L)'
;MSEASAAVTSLLPGWARGELAATCSWADDERRRYPWSGALHFADTPGDCQFFYGRDCHNMKGEKDMCVVGGINNYTAALTNSSAPLVDPTISLMFLAHFVGDVHQPLHRVWDLDIIEKAMKDFYNDDLSIMTHVIMQNITEAWSEEEREWEACSSRTKTCADKYAMESAQLACDVAYAGVEQGSILGDDYFFSTLPVVQKRIAQGGVRLAAILNKIFGESSKPHSS
;
A
#
# COMPACT_ATOMS: atom_id res chain seq x y z
N MET A 1 -22.59 -6.79 -3.83
CA MET A 1 -21.45 -6.75 -2.89
C MET A 1 -20.65 -8.03 -3.14
N SER A 2 -19.37 -7.92 -3.48
CA SER A 2 -18.52 -9.12 -3.68
C SER A 2 -18.30 -9.86 -2.36
N GLU A 3 -17.92 -11.14 -2.40
CA GLU A 3 -17.59 -11.92 -1.20
C GLU A 3 -16.51 -11.23 -0.36
N ALA A 4 -15.47 -10.68 -1.01
CA ALA A 4 -14.42 -9.93 -0.35
C ALA A 4 -14.92 -8.66 0.33
N SER A 5 -15.83 -7.91 -0.30
CA SER A 5 -16.42 -6.71 0.32
C SER A 5 -17.24 -7.06 1.57
N ALA A 6 -17.99 -8.17 1.55
CA ALA A 6 -18.72 -8.64 2.71
C ALA A 6 -17.79 -9.11 3.84
N ALA A 7 -16.72 -9.86 3.51
CA ALA A 7 -15.73 -10.33 4.48
C ALA A 7 -14.92 -9.18 5.10
N VAL A 8 -14.51 -8.20 4.30
CA VAL A 8 -13.86 -6.97 4.81
C VAL A 8 -14.81 -6.26 5.77
N THR A 9 -16.06 -6.02 5.36
CA THR A 9 -17.04 -5.32 6.21
C THR A 9 -17.28 -6.02 7.54
N SER A 10 -17.30 -7.36 7.57
CA SER A 10 -17.53 -8.12 8.80
C SER A 10 -16.34 -8.12 9.76
N LEU A 11 -15.12 -7.88 9.25
CA LEU A 11 -13.91 -7.75 10.06
C LEU A 11 -13.69 -6.34 10.58
N LEU A 12 -14.31 -5.32 9.98
CA LEU A 12 -14.08 -3.94 10.39
C LEU A 12 -14.66 -3.65 11.77
N PRO A 13 -13.96 -2.86 12.60
CA PRO A 13 -14.47 -2.46 13.90
C PRO A 13 -15.65 -1.48 13.74
N GLY A 14 -16.58 -1.48 14.70
CA GLY A 14 -17.82 -0.69 14.60
C GLY A 14 -17.61 0.82 14.39
N TRP A 15 -16.51 1.39 14.89
CA TRP A 15 -16.18 2.80 14.70
C TRP A 15 -15.85 3.15 13.24
N ALA A 16 -15.42 2.19 12.43
CA ALA A 16 -15.13 2.37 11.01
C ALA A 16 -16.40 2.45 10.14
N ARG A 17 -17.57 2.09 10.69
CA ARG A 17 -18.88 2.15 10.01
C ARG A 17 -18.92 1.45 8.64
N GLY A 18 -18.13 0.38 8.48
CA GLY A 18 -18.02 -0.38 7.24
C GLY A 18 -17.03 0.19 6.21
N GLU A 19 -16.33 1.27 6.52
CA GLU A 19 -15.35 1.91 5.64
C GLU A 19 -13.93 1.47 5.98
N LEU A 20 -13.29 0.69 5.12
CA LEU A 20 -11.89 0.27 5.31
C LEU A 20 -10.95 1.48 5.38
N ALA A 21 -11.20 2.50 4.56
CA ALA A 21 -10.41 3.74 4.53
C ALA A 21 -10.32 4.43 5.90
N ALA A 22 -11.38 4.34 6.72
CA ALA A 22 -11.38 4.91 8.07
C ALA A 22 -10.35 4.24 9.00
N THR A 23 -9.91 3.02 8.67
CA THR A 23 -8.94 2.27 9.47
C THR A 23 -7.50 2.39 9.00
N CYS A 24 -7.27 2.98 7.82
CA CYS A 24 -5.96 2.95 7.19
C CYS A 24 -4.87 3.70 7.99
N SER A 25 -5.18 4.69 8.84
CA SER A 25 -4.17 5.37 9.67
C SER A 25 -3.85 4.66 10.98
N TRP A 26 -4.64 3.64 11.37
CA TRP A 26 -4.54 3.02 12.69
C TRP A 26 -3.17 2.39 12.98
N ALA A 27 -2.52 1.84 11.95
CA ALA A 27 -1.21 1.20 12.12
C ALA A 27 -0.13 2.21 12.57
N ASP A 28 -0.21 3.46 12.10
CA ASP A 28 0.68 4.53 12.55
C ASP A 28 0.42 4.93 14.01
N ASP A 29 -0.87 5.05 14.36
CA ASP A 29 -1.31 5.48 15.70
C ASP A 29 -0.89 4.47 16.79
N GLU A 30 -0.89 3.18 16.46
CA GLU A 30 -0.61 2.10 17.40
C GLU A 30 0.87 1.69 17.47
N ARG A 31 1.79 2.39 16.80
CA ARG A 31 3.25 2.13 16.89
C ARG A 31 3.77 2.11 18.33
N ARG A 32 3.14 2.84 19.25
CA ARG A 32 3.48 2.80 20.69
C ARG A 32 3.02 1.52 21.38
N ARG A 33 1.85 1.00 20.99
CA ARG A 33 1.28 -0.24 21.52
C ARG A 33 1.94 -1.47 20.91
N TYR A 34 2.36 -1.38 19.66
CA TYR A 34 3.07 -2.41 18.91
C TYR A 34 4.44 -1.90 18.44
N PRO A 35 5.44 -1.70 19.33
CA PRO A 35 6.74 -1.14 18.93
C PRO A 35 7.46 -1.94 17.83
N TRP A 36 7.21 -3.25 17.77
CA TRP A 36 7.76 -4.12 16.73
C TRP A 36 7.22 -3.81 15.33
N SER A 37 6.04 -3.19 15.19
CA SER A 37 5.45 -2.87 13.90
C SER A 37 6.15 -1.70 13.21
N GLY A 38 6.94 -0.90 13.94
CA GLY A 38 7.62 0.27 13.39
C GLY A 38 8.49 -0.05 12.17
N ALA A 39 9.21 -1.17 12.21
CA ALA A 39 10.05 -1.63 11.08
C ALA A 39 9.23 -2.13 9.88
N LEU A 40 7.93 -2.40 10.05
CA LEU A 40 7.06 -2.92 8.99
C LEU A 40 6.47 -1.83 8.10
N HIS A 41 6.75 -0.56 8.33
CA HIS A 41 6.22 0.55 7.51
C HIS A 41 7.12 0.92 6.32
N PHE A 42 8.34 0.37 6.26
CA PHE A 42 9.31 0.70 5.22
C PHE A 42 10.24 -0.47 4.92
N ALA A 43 11.08 -0.29 3.90
CA ALA A 43 12.22 -1.16 3.62
C ALA A 43 13.41 -0.28 3.24
N ASP A 44 14.50 -0.42 3.99
CA ASP A 44 15.74 0.33 3.72
C ASP A 44 16.50 -0.32 2.56
N THR A 45 16.94 0.47 1.60
CA THR A 45 17.79 0.04 0.48
C THR A 45 19.12 0.78 0.51
N PRO A 46 20.20 0.26 -0.10
CA PRO A 46 21.51 0.91 -0.07
C PRO A 46 21.61 2.12 -1.02
N GLY A 47 20.50 2.60 -1.59
CA GLY A 47 20.48 3.70 -2.55
C GLY A 47 20.89 3.31 -3.97
N ASP A 48 20.85 2.02 -4.31
CA ASP A 48 21.14 1.49 -5.65
C ASP A 48 19.90 1.42 -6.56
N CYS A 49 18.81 2.07 -6.15
CA CYS A 49 17.53 2.11 -6.86
C CYS A 49 16.87 0.74 -7.02
N GLN A 50 17.31 -0.26 -6.25
CA GLN A 50 16.82 -1.63 -6.34
C GLN A 50 16.39 -2.14 -4.96
N PHE A 51 15.35 -2.97 -4.95
CA PHE A 51 14.94 -3.71 -3.78
C PHE A 51 15.14 -5.22 -3.99
N PHE A 52 15.87 -5.87 -3.09
CA PHE A 52 16.00 -7.32 -3.06
C PHE A 52 15.62 -7.85 -1.68
N TYR A 53 14.51 -8.60 -1.61
CA TYR A 53 13.96 -9.11 -0.35
C TYR A 53 15.00 -9.73 0.60
N GLY A 54 15.85 -10.63 0.10
CA GLY A 54 16.85 -11.32 0.91
C GLY A 54 17.93 -10.40 1.49
N ARG A 55 18.24 -9.30 0.78
CA ARG A 55 19.20 -8.28 1.19
C ARG A 55 18.55 -7.26 2.12
N ASP A 56 17.38 -6.75 1.74
CA ASP A 56 16.81 -5.50 2.25
C ASP A 56 15.67 -5.70 3.26
N CYS A 57 14.97 -6.86 3.24
CA CYS A 57 13.86 -7.08 4.15
C CYS A 57 14.33 -7.56 5.53
N HIS A 58 14.80 -6.61 6.33
CA HIS A 58 15.15 -6.80 7.73
C HIS A 58 15.02 -5.50 8.52
N ASN A 59 14.95 -5.59 9.85
CA ASN A 59 15.04 -4.40 10.69
C ASN A 59 16.50 -4.03 11.01
N MET A 60 16.71 -2.98 11.80
CA MET A 60 18.04 -2.50 12.21
C MET A 60 18.88 -3.53 12.99
N LYS A 61 18.27 -4.60 13.54
CA LYS A 61 18.98 -5.69 14.21
C LYS A 61 19.36 -6.83 13.26
N GLY A 62 18.96 -6.75 11.99
CA GLY A 62 19.15 -7.80 10.98
C GLY A 62 18.14 -8.94 11.09
N GLU A 63 17.07 -8.79 11.88
CA GLU A 63 15.98 -9.77 11.94
C GLU A 63 15.25 -9.77 10.59
N LYS A 64 15.23 -10.93 9.92
CA LYS A 64 14.64 -11.09 8.58
C LYS A 64 13.12 -10.92 8.61
N ASP A 65 12.56 -10.58 7.45
CA ASP A 65 11.12 -10.37 7.21
C ASP A 65 10.52 -9.15 7.94
N MET A 66 11.33 -8.41 8.71
CA MET A 66 10.92 -7.20 9.42
C MET A 66 11.04 -5.95 8.52
N CYS A 67 10.26 -5.93 7.45
CA CYS A 67 10.09 -4.79 6.54
C CYS A 67 8.64 -4.74 6.01
N VAL A 68 8.26 -3.69 5.28
CA VAL A 68 6.90 -3.56 4.71
C VAL A 68 6.47 -4.72 3.81
N VAL A 69 7.39 -5.25 2.99
CA VAL A 69 7.11 -6.42 2.14
C VAL A 69 6.86 -7.67 2.96
N GLY A 70 7.63 -7.87 4.04
CA GLY A 70 7.44 -8.96 4.98
C GLY A 70 6.13 -8.83 5.75
N GLY A 71 5.77 -7.61 6.16
CA GLY A 71 4.47 -7.29 6.77
C GLY A 71 3.29 -7.65 5.87
N ILE A 72 3.30 -7.20 4.61
CA ILE A 72 2.26 -7.53 3.63
C ILE A 72 2.12 -9.05 3.46
N ASN A 73 3.24 -9.76 3.29
CA ASN A 73 3.23 -11.21 3.13
C ASN A 73 2.69 -11.92 4.38
N ASN A 74 3.10 -11.48 5.57
CA ASN A 74 2.68 -12.06 6.84
C ASN A 74 1.17 -11.90 7.06
N TYR A 75 0.64 -10.67 6.94
CA TYR A 75 -0.79 -10.43 7.18
C TYR A 75 -1.69 -10.98 6.07
N THR A 76 -1.19 -11.07 4.84
CA THR A 76 -1.89 -11.82 3.78
C THR A 76 -2.02 -13.30 4.15
N ALA A 77 -0.94 -13.93 4.61
CA ALA A 77 -0.95 -15.33 5.02
C ALA A 77 -1.84 -15.57 6.26
N ALA A 78 -1.82 -14.64 7.23
CA ALA A 78 -2.68 -14.70 8.41
C ALA A 78 -4.17 -14.65 8.04
N LEU A 79 -4.55 -13.80 7.08
CA LEU A 79 -5.95 -13.69 6.62
C LEU A 79 -6.37 -14.85 5.72
N THR A 80 -5.44 -15.48 5.00
CA THR A 80 -5.73 -16.65 4.16
C THR A 80 -5.91 -17.92 5.00
N ASN A 81 -5.15 -18.07 6.10
CA ASN A 81 -5.18 -19.26 6.93
C ASN A 81 -6.13 -19.09 8.13
N SER A 82 -7.41 -19.44 7.92
CA SER A 82 -8.46 -19.43 8.97
C SER A 82 -8.18 -20.35 10.18
N SER A 83 -7.14 -21.20 10.10
CA SER A 83 -6.75 -22.13 11.16
C SER A 83 -5.61 -21.62 12.05
N ALA A 84 -5.08 -20.41 11.81
CA ALA A 84 -4.08 -19.76 12.65
C ALA A 84 -4.77 -19.10 13.86
N PRO A 85 -4.82 -19.74 15.05
CA PRO A 85 -5.74 -19.33 16.12
C PRO A 85 -5.29 -18.09 16.91
N LEU A 86 -4.14 -17.51 16.55
CA LEU A 86 -3.40 -16.56 17.39
C LEU A 86 -3.33 -15.14 16.83
N VAL A 87 -3.83 -14.89 15.61
CA VAL A 87 -3.77 -13.55 15.00
C VAL A 87 -5.18 -13.02 14.79
N ASP A 88 -5.46 -11.87 15.38
CA ASP A 88 -6.72 -11.16 15.20
C ASP A 88 -6.88 -10.77 13.71
N PRO A 89 -7.94 -11.23 13.02
CA PRO A 89 -8.13 -10.96 11.60
C PRO A 89 -8.47 -9.48 11.33
N THR A 90 -9.09 -8.77 12.27
CA THR A 90 -9.33 -7.33 12.17
C THR A 90 -8.00 -6.58 12.18
N ILE A 91 -7.12 -6.90 13.14
CA ILE A 91 -5.78 -6.28 13.21
C ILE A 91 -4.97 -6.60 11.96
N SER A 92 -5.05 -7.85 11.46
CA SER A 92 -4.35 -8.26 10.24
C SER A 92 -4.82 -7.49 9.01
N LEU A 93 -6.13 -7.32 8.85
CA LEU A 93 -6.72 -6.55 7.75
C LEU A 93 -6.26 -5.10 7.79
N MET A 94 -6.27 -4.47 8.97
CA MET A 94 -5.90 -3.07 9.14
C MET A 94 -4.40 -2.84 8.86
N PHE A 95 -3.53 -3.72 9.35
CA PHE A 95 -2.10 -3.68 9.01
C PHE A 95 -1.86 -3.92 7.52
N LEU A 96 -2.52 -4.92 6.92
CA LEU A 96 -2.37 -5.21 5.50
C LEU A 96 -2.77 -4.01 4.63
N ALA A 97 -3.94 -3.41 4.92
CA ALA A 97 -4.42 -2.24 4.17
C ALA A 97 -3.44 -1.06 4.26
N HIS A 98 -2.92 -0.80 5.45
CA HIS A 98 -1.93 0.26 5.67
C HIS A 98 -0.61 -0.03 4.93
N PHE A 99 -0.02 -1.22 5.11
CA PHE A 99 1.28 -1.55 4.52
C PHE A 99 1.25 -1.63 2.99
N VAL A 100 0.11 -2.00 2.39
CA VAL A 100 -0.04 -1.89 0.93
C VAL A 100 -0.03 -0.42 0.49
N GLY A 101 -0.53 0.52 1.30
CA GLY A 101 -0.32 1.95 1.09
C GLY A 101 1.17 2.30 1.19
N ASP A 102 1.81 1.97 2.31
CA ASP A 102 3.22 2.30 2.58
C ASP A 102 4.18 1.83 1.50
N VAL A 103 4.03 0.59 1.01
CA VAL A 103 4.94 0.05 -0.01
C VAL A 103 4.82 0.81 -1.34
N HIS A 104 3.72 1.52 -1.58
CA HIS A 104 3.53 2.35 -2.77
C HIS A 104 4.09 3.76 -2.64
N GLN A 105 4.56 4.15 -1.46
CA GLN A 105 5.01 5.49 -1.15
C GLN A 105 6.54 5.55 -1.02
N PRO A 106 7.26 6.11 -2.02
CA PRO A 106 8.71 6.27 -1.95
C PRO A 106 9.15 7.19 -0.81
N LEU A 107 8.35 8.22 -0.50
CA LEU A 107 8.65 9.23 0.52
C LEU A 107 7.43 9.52 1.41
N HIS A 108 7.33 8.79 2.52
CA HIS A 108 6.30 8.84 3.58
C HIS A 108 5.84 10.23 4.10
N ARG A 109 6.47 11.33 3.71
CA ARG A 109 6.08 12.69 4.11
C ARG A 109 5.81 13.61 2.93
N VAL A 110 6.74 13.67 1.99
CA VAL A 110 6.60 14.58 0.84
C VAL A 110 5.48 14.09 -0.08
N TRP A 111 5.46 12.80 -0.39
CA TRP A 111 4.51 12.23 -1.36
C TRP A 111 3.15 11.92 -0.72
N ASP A 112 3.15 11.53 0.55
CA ASP A 112 1.93 11.15 1.28
C ASP A 112 1.12 12.34 1.77
N LEU A 113 1.79 13.45 2.08
CA LEU A 113 1.17 14.62 2.69
C LEU A 113 1.38 15.87 1.83
N ASP A 114 2.62 16.36 1.70
CA ASP A 114 2.88 17.71 1.18
C ASP A 114 2.39 17.88 -0.28
N ILE A 115 2.63 16.89 -1.16
CA ILE A 115 2.13 16.90 -2.55
C ILE A 115 0.60 16.80 -2.60
N ILE A 116 -0.01 15.96 -1.76
CA ILE A 116 -1.46 15.75 -1.78
C ILE A 116 -2.20 16.95 -1.20
N GLU A 117 -1.76 17.52 -0.07
CA GLU A 117 -2.35 18.72 0.52
C GLU A 117 -2.31 19.90 -0.46
N LYS A 118 -1.18 20.09 -1.17
CA LYS A 118 -1.09 21.11 -2.21
C LYS A 118 -2.04 20.85 -3.37
N ALA A 119 -2.12 19.61 -3.87
CA ALA A 119 -3.03 19.26 -4.95
C ALA A 119 -4.51 19.41 -4.56
N MET A 120 -4.86 19.03 -3.32
CA MET A 120 -6.20 19.18 -2.76
C MET A 120 -6.65 20.64 -2.78
N LYS A 121 -5.79 21.54 -2.32
CA LYS A 121 -6.04 22.97 -2.31
C LYS A 121 -6.11 23.58 -3.71
N ASP A 122 -5.16 23.23 -4.57
CA ASP A 122 -4.97 23.91 -5.86
C ASP A 122 -5.92 23.39 -6.96
N PHE A 123 -6.32 22.11 -6.91
CA PHE A 123 -7.11 21.48 -7.99
C PHE A 123 -8.44 20.88 -7.56
N TYR A 124 -8.61 20.54 -6.28
CA TYR A 124 -9.76 19.76 -5.82
C TYR A 124 -10.65 20.50 -4.82
N ASN A 125 -10.37 21.78 -4.54
CA ASN A 125 -11.15 22.60 -3.61
C ASN A 125 -11.32 21.92 -2.23
N ASP A 126 -10.26 21.24 -1.77
CA ASP A 126 -10.23 20.43 -0.54
C ASP A 126 -11.32 19.34 -0.47
N ASP A 127 -11.91 18.94 -1.60
CA ASP A 127 -12.91 17.88 -1.68
C ASP A 127 -12.29 16.56 -2.15
N LEU A 128 -12.10 15.64 -1.19
CA LEU A 128 -11.53 14.32 -1.43
C LEU A 128 -12.35 13.50 -2.43
N SER A 129 -13.66 13.72 -2.51
CA SER A 129 -14.53 13.00 -3.45
C SER A 129 -14.19 13.35 -4.90
N ILE A 130 -13.78 14.59 -5.18
CA ILE A 130 -13.36 15.03 -6.51
C ILE A 130 -12.05 14.36 -6.90
N MET A 131 -11.04 14.39 -6.03
CA MET A 131 -9.76 13.71 -6.29
C MET A 131 -9.95 12.20 -6.49
N THR A 132 -10.78 11.58 -5.64
CA THR A 132 -11.12 10.15 -5.76
C THR A 132 -11.78 9.86 -7.09
N HIS A 133 -12.74 10.68 -7.51
CA HIS A 133 -13.42 10.53 -8.79
C HIS A 133 -12.45 10.62 -9.97
N VAL A 134 -11.52 11.58 -9.95
CA VAL A 134 -10.49 11.74 -10.99
C VAL A 134 -9.56 10.52 -11.06
N ILE A 135 -9.09 10.03 -9.91
CA ILE A 135 -8.25 8.82 -9.87
C ILE A 135 -9.02 7.61 -10.40
N MET A 136 -10.27 7.42 -9.98
CA MET A 136 -11.11 6.32 -10.46
C MET A 136 -11.34 6.39 -11.98
N GLN A 137 -11.59 7.59 -12.51
CA GLN A 137 -11.74 7.79 -13.95
C GLN A 137 -10.45 7.42 -14.69
N ASN A 138 -9.29 7.88 -14.21
CA ASN A 138 -8.00 7.55 -14.82
C ASN A 138 -7.72 6.04 -14.81
N ILE A 139 -8.07 5.32 -13.74
CA ILE A 139 -7.97 3.85 -13.69
C ILE A 139 -8.77 3.22 -14.84
N THR A 140 -10.00 3.69 -15.08
CA THR A 140 -10.87 3.14 -16.13
C THR A 140 -10.58 3.63 -17.54
N GLU A 141 -9.85 4.74 -17.67
CA GLU A 141 -9.55 5.39 -18.94
C GLU A 141 -8.03 5.38 -19.19
N ALA A 142 -7.33 6.42 -18.73
CA ALA A 142 -5.91 6.67 -19.04
C ALA A 142 -4.96 5.51 -18.70
N TRP A 143 -5.26 4.73 -17.65
CA TRP A 143 -4.44 3.61 -17.19
C TRP A 143 -5.10 2.25 -17.40
N SER A 144 -6.20 2.17 -18.16
CA SER A 144 -6.99 0.94 -18.32
C SER A 144 -6.21 -0.25 -18.89
N GLU A 145 -5.19 -0.01 -19.71
CA GLU A 145 -4.30 -1.06 -20.23
C GLU A 145 -3.29 -1.53 -19.18
N GLU A 146 -2.75 -0.60 -18.38
CA GLU A 146 -1.76 -0.88 -17.34
C GLU A 146 -2.38 -1.51 -16.10
N GLU A 147 -3.62 -1.16 -15.77
CA GLU A 147 -4.35 -1.61 -14.59
C GLU A 147 -4.38 -3.15 -14.50
N ARG A 148 -4.60 -3.82 -15.64
CA ARG A 148 -4.58 -5.29 -15.74
C ARG A 148 -3.22 -5.88 -15.34
N GLU A 149 -2.13 -5.18 -15.63
CA GLU A 149 -0.79 -5.60 -15.24
C GLU A 149 -0.47 -5.32 -13.77
N TRP A 150 -1.19 -4.39 -13.14
CA TRP A 150 -1.06 -4.10 -11.72
C TRP A 150 -1.69 -5.20 -10.87
N GLU A 151 -2.82 -5.76 -11.31
CA GLU A 151 -3.50 -6.89 -10.66
C GLU A 151 -2.77 -8.23 -10.83
N ALA A 152 -1.98 -8.37 -11.91
CA ALA A 152 -1.31 -9.61 -12.24
C ALA A 152 -0.26 -10.02 -11.19
N CYS A 153 -0.58 -11.04 -10.40
CA CYS A 153 0.35 -11.69 -9.48
C CYS A 153 0.25 -13.22 -9.57
N SER A 154 1.28 -13.88 -10.09
CA SER A 154 1.27 -15.31 -10.43
C SER A 154 1.41 -16.26 -9.24
N SER A 155 2.00 -15.80 -8.13
CA SER A 155 2.18 -16.62 -6.92
C SER A 155 0.86 -16.81 -6.19
N ARG A 156 0.52 -18.03 -5.76
CA ARG A 156 -0.68 -18.28 -4.94
C ARG A 156 -0.49 -17.95 -3.45
N THR A 157 0.72 -18.10 -2.93
CA THR A 157 1.00 -18.08 -1.47
C THR A 157 1.83 -16.89 -1.02
N LYS A 158 2.48 -16.17 -1.95
CA LYS A 158 3.17 -14.91 -1.66
C LYS A 158 2.50 -13.79 -2.44
N THR A 159 2.43 -12.60 -1.86
CA THR A 159 2.04 -11.42 -2.62
C THR A 159 3.15 -11.03 -3.59
N CYS A 160 2.85 -10.12 -4.51
CA CYS A 160 3.86 -9.52 -5.38
C CYS A 160 4.43 -8.24 -4.77
N ALA A 161 4.42 -8.10 -3.44
CA ALA A 161 4.90 -6.90 -2.76
C ALA A 161 6.38 -6.57 -3.03
N ASP A 162 7.20 -7.57 -3.38
CA ASP A 162 8.57 -7.35 -3.89
C ASP A 162 8.60 -6.46 -5.14
N LYS A 163 7.66 -6.67 -6.08
CA LYS A 163 7.50 -5.84 -7.28
C LYS A 163 7.13 -4.42 -6.89
N TYR A 164 6.24 -4.25 -5.91
CA TYR A 164 5.76 -2.93 -5.50
C TYR A 164 6.89 -2.12 -4.86
N ALA A 165 7.69 -2.78 -4.00
CA ALA A 165 8.88 -2.19 -3.39
C ALA A 165 9.97 -1.87 -4.42
N MET A 166 10.20 -2.73 -5.41
CA MET A 166 11.12 -2.45 -6.52
C MET A 166 10.70 -1.21 -7.31
N GLU A 167 9.41 -1.09 -7.66
CA GLU A 167 8.88 0.10 -8.34
C GLU A 167 9.08 1.37 -7.49
N SER A 168 8.82 1.29 -6.18
CA SER A 168 9.03 2.42 -5.26
C SER A 168 10.52 2.79 -5.15
N ALA A 169 11.43 1.81 -5.10
CA ALA A 169 12.88 2.05 -5.06
C ALA A 169 13.37 2.75 -6.34
N GLN A 170 12.84 2.35 -7.50
CA GLN A 170 13.16 2.99 -8.78
C GLN A 170 12.63 4.43 -8.83
N LEU A 171 11.36 4.65 -8.44
CA LEU A 171 10.76 5.99 -8.40
C LEU A 171 11.44 6.92 -7.38
N ALA A 172 11.94 6.37 -6.28
CA ALA A 172 12.73 7.14 -5.32
C ALA A 172 13.94 7.79 -6.02
N CYS A 173 14.66 7.04 -6.85
CA CYS A 173 15.80 7.58 -7.59
C CYS A 173 15.39 8.48 -8.77
N ASP A 174 14.47 8.02 -9.60
CA ASP A 174 14.17 8.65 -10.89
C ASP A 174 13.33 9.91 -10.77
N VAL A 175 12.56 10.01 -9.68
CA VAL A 175 11.60 11.11 -9.47
C VAL A 175 11.86 11.79 -8.14
N ALA A 176 11.87 11.02 -7.05
CA ALA A 176 11.82 11.61 -5.73
C ALA A 176 13.10 12.37 -5.36
N TYR A 177 14.26 11.79 -5.67
CA TYR A 177 15.59 12.35 -5.41
C TYR A 177 16.28 12.92 -6.65
N ALA A 178 15.71 12.74 -7.84
CA ALA A 178 16.31 13.22 -9.09
C ALA A 178 16.49 14.74 -9.08
N GLY A 179 17.74 15.20 -9.10
CA GLY A 179 18.08 16.63 -9.11
C GLY A 179 17.76 17.36 -7.80
N VAL A 180 17.47 16.63 -6.71
CA VAL A 180 17.19 17.21 -5.39
C VAL A 180 18.45 17.20 -4.53
N GLU A 181 18.86 18.38 -4.07
CA GLU A 181 19.97 18.54 -3.13
C GLU A 181 19.45 18.75 -1.71
N GLN A 182 20.23 18.32 -0.71
CA GLN A 182 19.87 18.49 0.69
C GLN A 182 19.72 20.00 1.03
N GLY A 183 18.58 20.37 1.61
CA GLY A 183 18.27 21.75 1.97
C GLY A 183 17.69 22.60 0.83
N SER A 184 17.48 22.02 -0.36
CA SER A 184 16.74 22.68 -1.44
C SER A 184 15.27 22.89 -1.06
N ILE A 185 14.67 23.95 -1.59
CA ILE A 185 13.23 24.19 -1.51
C ILE A 185 12.61 23.59 -2.77
N LEU A 186 11.71 22.63 -2.58
CA LEU A 186 10.98 22.00 -3.68
C LEU A 186 9.89 22.97 -4.17
N GLY A 187 10.07 23.49 -5.39
CA GLY A 187 9.15 24.44 -6.01
C GLY A 187 8.07 23.77 -6.86
N ASP A 188 7.35 24.59 -7.62
CA ASP A 188 6.24 24.13 -8.47
C ASP A 188 6.68 23.11 -9.53
N ASP A 189 7.89 23.23 -10.08
CA ASP A 189 8.42 22.27 -11.07
C ASP A 189 8.52 20.84 -10.50
N TYR A 190 8.96 20.71 -9.24
CA TYR A 190 8.98 19.42 -8.55
C TYR A 190 7.56 18.91 -8.33
N PHE A 191 6.66 19.79 -7.88
CA PHE A 191 5.27 19.44 -7.65
C PHE A 191 4.57 18.93 -8.90
N PHE A 192 4.65 19.66 -10.02
CA PHE A 192 3.97 19.30 -11.27
C PHE A 192 4.54 18.03 -11.92
N SER A 193 5.84 17.79 -11.79
CA SER A 193 6.47 16.55 -12.28
C SER A 193 6.14 15.34 -11.40
N THR A 194 5.95 15.55 -10.10
CA THR A 194 5.73 14.48 -9.11
C THR A 194 4.25 14.10 -8.94
N LEU A 195 3.32 15.06 -9.00
CA LEU A 195 1.90 14.82 -8.74
C LEU A 195 1.29 13.68 -9.59
N PRO A 196 1.54 13.57 -10.92
CA PRO A 196 1.02 12.46 -11.72
C PRO A 196 1.55 11.10 -11.25
N VAL A 197 2.79 11.05 -10.77
CA VAL A 197 3.40 9.83 -10.24
C VAL A 197 2.75 9.43 -8.92
N VAL A 198 2.57 10.38 -8.01
CA VAL A 198 1.89 10.16 -6.71
C VAL A 198 0.46 9.64 -6.93
N GLN A 199 -0.31 10.27 -7.82
CA GLN A 199 -1.66 9.82 -8.14
C GLN A 199 -1.70 8.40 -8.70
N LYS A 200 -0.73 8.05 -9.55
CA LYS A 200 -0.59 6.69 -10.08
C LYS A 200 -0.23 5.68 -8.99
N ARG A 201 0.61 6.04 -8.01
CA ARG A 201 0.93 5.18 -6.86
C ARG A 201 -0.26 4.95 -5.96
N ILE A 202 -1.08 5.97 -5.72
CA ILE A 202 -2.36 5.83 -5.00
C ILE A 202 -3.28 4.85 -5.73
N ALA A 203 -3.44 5.01 -7.05
CA ALA A 203 -4.24 4.13 -7.88
C ALA A 203 -3.74 2.67 -7.82
N GLN A 204 -2.43 2.46 -8.00
CA GLN A 204 -1.79 1.14 -7.93
C GLN A 204 -2.00 0.49 -6.56
N GLY A 205 -1.83 1.24 -5.46
CA GLY A 205 -2.08 0.76 -4.11
C GLY A 205 -3.52 0.27 -3.92
N GLY A 206 -4.49 1.07 -4.37
CA GLY A 206 -5.91 0.70 -4.32
C GLY A 206 -6.25 -0.56 -5.12
N VAL A 207 -5.83 -0.62 -6.39
CA VAL A 207 -6.04 -1.77 -7.28
C VAL A 207 -5.40 -3.04 -6.71
N ARG A 208 -4.15 -2.96 -6.25
CA ARG A 208 -3.42 -4.11 -5.70
C ARG A 208 -3.99 -4.58 -4.37
N LEU A 209 -4.41 -3.66 -3.49
CA LEU A 209 -5.09 -4.02 -2.26
C LEU A 209 -6.40 -4.78 -2.57
N ALA A 210 -7.20 -4.27 -3.52
CA ALA A 210 -8.43 -4.94 -3.95
C ALA A 210 -8.14 -6.35 -4.51
N ALA A 211 -7.12 -6.49 -5.37
CA ALA A 211 -6.72 -7.79 -5.91
C ALA A 211 -6.26 -8.77 -4.82
N ILE A 212 -5.48 -8.31 -3.82
CA ILE A 212 -5.06 -9.13 -2.68
C ILE A 212 -6.28 -9.58 -1.86
N LEU A 213 -7.19 -8.67 -1.49
CA LEU A 213 -8.37 -8.98 -0.70
C LEU A 213 -9.34 -9.91 -1.45
N ASN A 214 -9.54 -9.69 -2.75
CA ASN A 214 -10.34 -10.56 -3.60
C ASN A 214 -9.78 -11.99 -3.63
N LYS A 215 -8.46 -12.15 -3.64
CA LYS A 215 -7.83 -13.46 -3.60
C LYS A 215 -7.95 -14.13 -2.24
N ILE A 216 -7.80 -13.37 -1.14
CA ILE A 216 -7.93 -13.89 0.22
C ILE A 216 -9.36 -14.39 0.47
N PHE A 217 -10.37 -13.61 0.07
CA PHE A 217 -11.75 -13.84 0.49
C PHE A 217 -12.67 -14.41 -0.60
N GLY A 218 -12.31 -14.30 -1.88
CA GLY A 218 -13.15 -14.68 -3.02
C GLY A 218 -13.04 -16.13 -3.49
N GLU A 219 -12.14 -16.95 -2.94
CA GLU A 219 -12.03 -18.39 -3.29
C GLU A 219 -12.85 -19.31 -2.36
N SER A 220 -13.64 -18.76 -1.43
CA SER A 220 -14.40 -19.50 -0.42
C SER A 220 -15.55 -20.36 -0.98
N SER A 221 -15.75 -20.42 -2.30
CA SER A 221 -16.87 -21.11 -2.97
C SER A 221 -16.49 -22.11 -4.09
N LYS A 222 -15.27 -22.67 -4.10
CA LYS A 222 -15.09 -23.98 -4.76
C LYS A 222 -15.33 -25.09 -3.74
N PRO A 223 -16.48 -25.81 -3.77
CA PRO A 223 -16.60 -27.03 -2.99
C PRO A 223 -15.45 -27.95 -3.41
N HIS A 224 -14.71 -28.46 -2.43
CA HIS A 224 -13.84 -29.62 -2.65
C HIS A 224 -14.73 -30.74 -3.21
N SER A 225 -14.70 -30.92 -4.52
CA SER A 225 -15.21 -32.14 -5.15
C SER A 225 -14.36 -33.27 -4.61
N SER A 226 -14.97 -34.04 -3.71
CA SER A 226 -14.50 -35.34 -3.24
C SER A 226 -14.41 -36.34 -4.39
#